data_AF-A0A1X0I454-F1
#
_entry.id   AF-A0A1X0I454-F1
#
_cell.length_a   1.000
_cell.length_b   1.000
_cell.length_c   1.000
_cell.angle_alpha   90.00
_cell.angle_beta   90.00
_cell.angle_gamma   90.00
#
_symmetry.space_group_name_H-M   'P 1'
#
loop_
_entity.id
_entity.type
_entity.pdbx_description
1 polymer ?
#
loop_
_entity_poly.entity_id
_entity_poly.type
_entity_poly.pdbx_seq_one_letter_code
_entity_poly.pdbx_strand_id
1 'polypeptide(L)'
;MKGLSSVFGRRALSKVGVRAFADVLAAEQSAISVTLGNPNLVNNTEVRWKLLLRVTPDAEPPFEVNVNALLPQLSQPRPGTRLPVLYDPKDHSRVQIDPRPADTADVAIEAVTAARPDLAGAQVMGMPMTDVIRQAIADPTAFRQEMMRRGAEIQQQALGAVQAAQTQHAADPVDRLERLAALKDRGLLTDEEFEQQKRKILGE
;
A
#
# COMPACT_ATOMS: atom_id res chain seq x y z
N MET A 1 -31.93 14.54 28.52
CA MET A 1 -32.52 15.63 27.70
C MET A 1 -31.37 16.30 26.96
N LYS A 2 -31.20 16.40 25.65
CA LYS A 2 -31.85 16.02 24.36
C LYS A 2 -30.73 15.34 23.55
N GLY A 3 -30.90 14.24 22.82
CA GLY A 3 -31.91 14.01 21.80
C GLY A 3 -31.23 14.12 20.42
N LEU A 4 -30.79 12.98 19.89
CA LEU A 4 -30.44 12.77 18.48
C LEU A 4 -31.53 13.36 17.55
N SER A 5 -31.10 13.78 16.36
CA SER A 5 -31.89 14.11 15.15
C SER A 5 -32.05 15.60 14.85
N SER A 6 -31.22 16.09 13.92
CA SER A 6 -31.73 16.92 12.81
C SER A 6 -30.73 16.90 11.63
N VAL A 7 -30.67 15.75 10.95
CA VAL A 7 -30.10 15.59 9.59
C VAL A 7 -31.12 14.91 8.67
N PHE A 8 -32.41 15.13 8.92
CA PHE A 8 -33.50 14.60 8.10
C PHE A 8 -34.18 15.75 7.38
N GLY A 9 -33.77 15.98 6.12
CA GLY A 9 -34.38 16.95 5.22
C GLY A 9 -33.48 17.42 4.08
N ARG A 10 -32.15 17.38 4.26
CA ARG A 10 -31.19 17.79 3.22
C ARG A 10 -30.51 16.57 2.61
N ARG A 11 -30.63 16.41 1.29
CA ARG A 11 -29.97 15.32 0.54
C ARG A 11 -28.46 15.35 0.83
N ALA A 12 -27.88 14.19 1.14
CA ALA A 12 -26.45 14.06 1.37
C ALA A 12 -25.67 14.48 0.12
N LEU A 13 -24.65 15.34 0.27
CA LEU A 13 -23.80 15.77 -0.85
C LEU A 13 -23.04 14.59 -1.49
N SER A 14 -22.90 13.48 -0.78
CA SER A 14 -22.41 12.22 -1.36
C SER A 14 -23.29 11.69 -2.52
N LYS A 15 -24.57 12.10 -2.59
CA LYS A 15 -25.53 11.70 -3.63
C LYS A 15 -25.87 12.81 -4.63
N VAL A 16 -25.75 14.08 -4.24
CA VAL A 16 -26.20 15.22 -5.05
C VAL A 16 -25.15 16.32 -5.26
N GLY A 17 -24.00 16.19 -4.60
CA GLY A 17 -22.93 17.18 -4.69
C GLY A 17 -22.17 17.07 -6.00
N VAL A 18 -21.72 18.21 -6.51
CA VAL A 18 -20.80 18.33 -7.63
C VAL A 18 -19.38 18.34 -7.08
N ARG A 19 -18.46 17.65 -7.76
CA ARG A 19 -17.05 17.60 -7.38
C ARG A 19 -16.34 18.85 -7.88
N ALA A 20 -15.49 19.40 -7.04
CA ALA A 20 -14.59 20.49 -7.37
C ALA A 20 -13.31 20.38 -6.55
N PHE A 21 -12.32 21.20 -6.87
CA PHE A 21 -11.17 21.41 -5.99
C PHE A 21 -11.33 22.70 -5.20
N ALA A 22 -10.78 22.73 -4.01
CA ALA A 22 -10.71 23.93 -3.20
C ALA A 22 -9.30 24.17 -2.67
N ASP A 23 -8.87 25.43 -2.70
CA ASP A 23 -7.65 25.86 -2.03
C ASP A 23 -7.99 26.23 -0.58
N VAL A 24 -7.22 25.73 0.37
CA VAL A 24 -7.29 26.17 1.76
C VAL A 24 -6.68 27.57 1.84
N LEU A 25 -7.46 28.57 2.23
CA LEU A 25 -6.98 29.94 2.48
C LEU A 25 -6.56 30.11 3.94
N ALA A 26 -7.32 29.50 4.85
CA ALA A 26 -7.02 29.49 6.28
C ALA A 26 -7.46 28.17 6.91
N ALA A 27 -6.74 27.74 7.94
CA ALA A 27 -7.05 26.55 8.71
C ALA A 27 -6.86 26.81 10.20
N GLU A 28 -7.94 26.62 10.97
CA GLU A 28 -7.94 26.78 12.42
C GLU A 28 -8.34 25.45 13.05
N GLN A 29 -7.45 24.91 13.87
CA GLN A 29 -7.72 23.69 14.63
C GLN A 29 -8.56 24.04 15.85
N SER A 30 -9.67 23.33 16.06
CA SER A 30 -10.39 23.42 17.34
C SER A 30 -9.78 22.48 18.37
N ALA A 31 -10.03 22.75 19.66
CA ALA A 31 -9.63 21.86 20.76
C ALA A 31 -10.43 20.54 20.81
N ILE A 32 -11.36 20.30 19.88
CA ILE A 32 -12.23 19.12 19.84
C ILE A 32 -11.58 18.05 18.97
N SER A 33 -11.19 16.94 19.61
CA SER A 33 -10.82 15.69 18.95
C SER A 33 -11.86 14.61 19.20
N VAL A 34 -12.04 13.73 18.22
CA VAL A 34 -12.95 12.59 18.27
C VAL A 34 -12.11 11.35 17.95
N THR A 35 -11.99 10.45 18.92
CA THR A 35 -11.28 9.17 18.74
C THR A 35 -12.29 8.04 18.68
N LEU A 36 -12.34 7.31 17.56
CA LEU A 36 -13.15 6.10 17.44
C LEU A 36 -12.24 4.86 17.54
N GLY A 37 -12.43 4.04 18.58
CA GLY A 37 -11.72 2.77 18.75
C GLY A 37 -10.41 2.89 19.53
N ASN A 38 -9.39 2.09 19.17
CA ASN A 38 -8.13 2.03 19.90
C ASN A 38 -7.31 3.32 19.68
N PRO A 39 -7.01 4.11 20.72
CA PRO A 39 -6.29 5.38 20.61
C PRO A 39 -4.80 5.21 20.24
N ASN A 40 -4.25 4.00 20.35
CA ASN A 40 -2.86 3.71 19.97
C ASN A 40 -2.67 3.56 18.45
N LEU A 41 -3.76 3.54 17.66
CA LEU A 41 -3.70 3.58 16.21
C LEU A 41 -3.78 5.03 15.75
N VAL A 42 -2.67 5.56 15.21
CA VAL A 42 -2.47 6.97 14.87
C VAL A 42 -3.52 7.55 13.90
N ASN A 43 -4.27 6.68 13.20
CA ASN A 43 -5.31 7.07 12.25
C ASN A 43 -6.75 7.04 12.83
N ASN A 44 -6.93 6.74 14.11
CA ASN A 44 -8.25 6.64 14.76
C ASN A 44 -8.72 7.94 15.43
N THR A 45 -7.86 8.97 15.45
CA THR A 45 -8.18 10.28 16.03
C THR A 45 -8.43 11.29 14.91
N GLU A 46 -9.65 11.81 14.86
CA GLU A 46 -10.03 12.93 14.02
C GLU A 46 -10.02 14.21 14.85
N VAL A 47 -9.61 15.30 14.24
CA VAL A 47 -9.61 16.62 14.83
C VAL A 47 -10.58 17.49 14.05
N ARG A 48 -11.36 18.29 14.75
CA ARG A 48 -12.26 19.24 14.11
C ARG A 48 -11.50 20.50 13.70
N TRP A 49 -11.59 20.83 12.43
CA TRP A 49 -11.02 22.01 11.78
C TRP A 49 -12.10 22.96 11.34
N LYS A 50 -11.81 24.26 11.43
CA LYS A 50 -12.53 25.33 10.75
C LYS A 50 -11.64 25.83 9.61
N LEU A 51 -12.12 25.66 8.39
CA LEU A 51 -11.37 25.95 7.17
C LEU A 51 -12.06 27.07 6.41
N LEU A 52 -11.27 28.02 5.91
CA LEU A 52 -11.69 28.92 4.85
C LEU A 52 -11.19 28.33 3.53
N LEU A 53 -12.11 27.99 2.65
CA LEU A 53 -11.82 27.34 1.38
C LEU A 53 -12.22 28.26 0.21
N ARG A 54 -11.39 28.31 -0.82
CA ARG A 54 -11.75 28.86 -2.13
C ARG A 54 -12.03 27.71 -3.08
N VAL A 55 -13.31 27.42 -3.30
CA VAL A 55 -13.76 26.37 -4.23
C VAL A 55 -13.65 26.89 -5.65
N THR A 56 -13.10 26.07 -6.54
CA THR A 56 -12.96 26.35 -7.98
C THR A 56 -13.66 25.25 -8.76
N PRO A 57 -14.96 25.39 -9.03
CA PRO A 57 -15.69 24.48 -9.91
C PRO A 57 -15.39 24.74 -11.39
N ASP A 58 -15.58 23.75 -12.25
CA ASP A 58 -15.31 23.88 -13.69
C ASP A 58 -16.38 24.71 -14.44
N ALA A 59 -17.62 24.65 -13.96
CA ALA A 59 -18.78 25.19 -14.68
C ALA A 59 -19.24 26.58 -14.16
N GLU A 60 -18.63 27.11 -13.11
CA GLU A 60 -19.05 28.36 -12.46
C GLU A 60 -17.86 29.09 -11.81
N PRO A 61 -17.99 30.40 -11.53
CA PRO A 61 -16.91 31.17 -10.91
C PRO A 61 -16.49 30.62 -9.54
N PRO A 62 -15.21 30.78 -9.16
CA PRO A 62 -14.74 30.40 -7.84
C PRO A 62 -15.47 31.16 -6.73
N PHE A 63 -15.70 30.50 -5.60
CA PHE A 63 -16.35 31.09 -4.43
C PHE A 63 -15.66 30.68 -3.14
N GLU A 64 -15.81 31.52 -2.11
CA GLU A 64 -15.22 31.26 -0.79
C GLU A 64 -16.27 30.78 0.21
N VAL A 65 -15.88 29.83 1.06
CA VAL A 65 -16.79 29.22 2.03
C VAL A 65 -16.05 28.80 3.29
N ASN A 66 -16.72 28.95 4.44
CA ASN A 66 -16.26 28.42 5.72
C ASN A 66 -16.81 27.01 5.93
N VAL A 67 -15.92 26.03 6.12
CA VAL A 67 -16.28 24.62 6.32
C VAL A 67 -15.75 24.14 7.65
N ASN A 68 -16.60 23.43 8.40
CA ASN A 68 -16.17 22.66 9.55
C ASN A 68 -16.01 21.20 9.15
N ALA A 69 -14.81 20.65 9.26
CA ALA A 69 -14.52 19.29 8.86
C ALA A 69 -13.81 18.52 9.98
N LEU A 70 -14.07 17.23 10.07
CA LEU A 70 -13.27 16.29 10.84
C LEU A 70 -12.21 15.72 9.89
N LEU A 71 -10.94 15.86 10.26
CA LEU A 71 -9.81 15.34 9.49
C LEU A 71 -8.92 14.49 10.40
N PRO A 72 -8.27 13.43 9.88
CA PRO A 72 -7.31 12.66 10.65
C PRO A 72 -6.23 13.57 11.27
N GLN A 73 -5.79 13.27 12.49
CA GLN A 73 -4.84 14.12 13.22
C GLN A 73 -3.53 14.38 12.46
N LEU A 74 -3.07 13.43 11.65
CA LEU A 74 -1.87 13.58 10.81
C LEU A 74 -2.11 14.41 9.54
N SER A 75 -3.37 14.60 9.13
CA SER A 75 -3.75 15.35 7.95
C SER A 75 -4.04 16.81 8.31
N GLN A 76 -2.99 17.55 8.66
CA GLN A 76 -3.09 18.97 9.02
C GLN A 76 -3.20 19.84 7.74
N PRO A 77 -4.38 20.39 7.40
CA PRO A 77 -4.50 21.28 6.25
C PRO A 77 -3.75 22.59 6.51
N ARG A 78 -3.01 23.08 5.50
CA ARG A 78 -2.30 24.36 5.57
C ARG A 78 -2.86 25.31 4.52
N PRO A 79 -2.74 26.64 4.70
CA PRO A 79 -2.96 27.58 3.61
C PRO A 79 -2.15 27.18 2.35
N GLY A 80 -2.80 27.16 1.20
CA GLY A 80 -2.26 26.68 -0.07
C GLY A 80 -2.45 25.18 -0.34
N THR A 81 -2.90 24.38 0.63
CA THR A 81 -3.27 22.98 0.38
C THR A 81 -4.50 22.92 -0.52
N ARG A 82 -4.44 22.12 -1.60
CA ARG A 82 -5.57 21.87 -2.49
C ARG A 82 -6.28 20.59 -2.08
N LEU A 83 -7.59 20.67 -1.85
CA LEU A 83 -8.41 19.57 -1.37
C LEU A 83 -9.56 19.26 -2.33
N PRO A 84 -9.92 17.98 -2.50
CA PRO A 84 -11.15 17.59 -3.19
C PRO A 84 -12.36 17.95 -2.32
N VAL A 85 -13.37 18.57 -2.91
CA VAL A 85 -14.62 18.91 -2.23
C VAL A 85 -15.84 18.50 -3.03
N LEU A 86 -16.94 18.28 -2.32
CA LEU A 86 -18.27 18.16 -2.87
C LEU A 86 -19.07 19.38 -2.42
N TYR A 87 -19.75 20.04 -3.37
CA TYR A 87 -20.58 21.20 -3.08
C TYR A 87 -21.97 21.08 -3.71
N ASP A 88 -22.96 21.78 -3.16
CA ASP A 88 -24.29 21.90 -3.75
C ASP A 88 -24.31 23.07 -4.75
N PRO A 89 -24.50 22.86 -6.06
CA PRO A 89 -24.56 23.97 -7.03
C PRO A 89 -25.77 24.89 -6.82
N LYS A 90 -26.76 24.47 -6.03
CA LYS A 90 -27.90 25.32 -5.66
C LYS A 90 -27.70 26.05 -4.34
N ASP A 91 -26.66 25.70 -3.58
CA ASP A 91 -26.37 26.25 -2.26
C ASP A 91 -24.86 26.18 -1.96
N HIS A 92 -24.12 27.22 -2.35
CA HIS A 92 -22.66 27.33 -2.16
C HIS A 92 -22.22 27.37 -0.70
N SER A 93 -23.14 27.48 0.27
CA SER A 93 -22.82 27.32 1.68
C SER A 93 -22.64 25.84 2.08
N ARG A 94 -23.10 24.91 1.24
CA ARG A 94 -23.04 23.48 1.49
C ARG A 94 -21.85 22.86 0.78
N VAL A 95 -20.72 22.86 1.47
CA VAL A 95 -19.47 22.24 1.02
C VAL A 95 -18.98 21.24 2.05
N GLN A 96 -18.53 20.09 1.57
CA GLN A 96 -17.86 19.07 2.37
C GLN A 96 -16.56 18.65 1.68
N ILE A 97 -15.54 18.31 2.48
CA ILE A 97 -14.35 17.63 1.96
C ILE A 97 -14.80 16.27 1.43
N ASP A 98 -14.41 15.92 0.21
CA ASP A 98 -14.73 14.62 -0.37
C ASP A 98 -13.91 13.55 0.39
N PRO A 99 -14.53 12.65 1.18
CA PRO A 99 -13.81 11.66 1.96
C PRO A 99 -13.37 10.47 1.11
N ARG A 100 -13.81 10.41 -0.15
CA ARG A 100 -13.26 9.44 -1.08
C ARG A 100 -11.78 9.77 -1.24
N PRO A 101 -10.88 8.78 -1.24
CA PRO A 101 -9.48 9.01 -1.58
C PRO A 101 -9.48 9.61 -2.99
N ALA A 102 -9.38 10.93 -3.07
CA ALA A 102 -9.46 11.64 -4.34
C ALA A 102 -8.06 11.63 -4.91
N ASP A 103 -7.71 10.60 -5.68
CA ASP A 103 -6.42 10.52 -6.34
C ASP A 103 -5.25 10.82 -5.37
N THR A 104 -5.47 10.56 -4.08
CA THR A 104 -4.54 10.80 -2.98
C THR A 104 -3.50 9.71 -2.94
N ALA A 105 -3.60 8.68 -3.78
CA ALA A 105 -2.47 7.83 -4.04
C ALA A 105 -1.29 8.70 -4.48
N ASP A 106 -1.46 9.61 -5.44
CA ASP A 106 -0.34 10.40 -5.95
C ASP A 106 0.16 11.42 -4.94
N VAL A 107 -0.73 12.13 -4.25
CA VAL A 107 -0.35 13.12 -3.22
C VAL A 107 0.20 12.46 -1.95
N ALA A 108 -0.35 11.32 -1.53
CA ALA A 108 0.17 10.58 -0.37
C ALA A 108 1.47 9.83 -0.71
N ILE A 109 1.62 9.32 -1.93
CA ILE A 109 2.88 8.76 -2.43
C ILE A 109 3.92 9.87 -2.49
N GLU A 110 3.60 11.05 -3.02
CA GLU A 110 4.52 12.19 -3.07
C GLU A 110 4.92 12.64 -1.66
N ALA A 111 3.99 12.75 -0.71
CA ALA A 111 4.28 13.10 0.67
C ALA A 111 5.14 12.04 1.40
N VAL A 112 4.86 10.75 1.18
CA VAL A 112 5.65 9.65 1.75
C VAL A 112 7.04 9.60 1.13
N THR A 113 7.16 9.76 -0.18
CA THR A 113 8.44 9.74 -0.91
C THR A 113 9.30 10.97 -0.56
N ALA A 114 8.69 12.13 -0.37
CA ALA A 114 9.36 13.35 0.09
C ALA A 114 9.84 13.25 1.55
N ALA A 115 9.08 12.57 2.43
CA ALA A 115 9.46 12.34 3.82
C ALA A 115 10.50 11.21 3.98
N ARG A 116 10.58 10.30 3.01
CA ARG A 116 11.41 9.09 3.03
C ARG A 116 12.07 8.88 1.67
N PRO A 117 13.13 9.65 1.34
CA PRO A 117 13.83 9.54 0.07
C PRO A 117 14.49 8.16 -0.13
N ASP A 118 14.68 7.38 0.94
CA ASP A 118 15.10 5.98 0.90
C ASP A 118 14.10 5.07 0.16
N LEU A 119 12.82 5.42 0.14
CA LEU A 119 11.77 4.64 -0.55
C LEU A 119 11.68 4.95 -2.05
N ALA A 120 12.24 6.07 -2.51
CA ALA A 120 12.17 6.48 -3.92
C ALA A 120 12.91 5.51 -4.86
N GLY A 121 13.93 4.81 -4.36
CA GLY A 121 14.66 3.77 -5.10
C GLY A 121 14.27 2.33 -4.72
N ALA A 122 13.38 2.15 -3.74
CA ALA A 122 12.99 0.84 -3.28
C ALA A 122 12.13 0.13 -4.33
N GLN A 123 12.48 -1.10 -4.67
CA GLN A 123 11.73 -1.93 -5.60
C GLN A 123 11.24 -3.19 -4.90
N VAL A 124 10.01 -3.57 -5.19
CA VAL A 124 9.43 -4.85 -4.77
C VAL A 124 9.06 -5.60 -6.02
N MET A 125 9.64 -6.78 -6.22
CA MET A 125 9.35 -7.63 -7.39
C MET A 125 9.60 -6.91 -8.74
N GLY A 126 10.61 -6.04 -8.80
CA GLY A 126 10.95 -5.26 -10.00
C GLY A 126 10.01 -4.10 -10.32
N MET A 127 9.00 -3.84 -9.48
CA MET A 127 8.19 -2.62 -9.54
C MET A 127 8.67 -1.62 -8.49
N PRO A 128 8.70 -0.32 -8.81
CA PRO A 128 9.02 0.70 -7.82
C PRO A 128 7.96 0.68 -6.72
N MET A 129 8.38 0.86 -5.47
CA MET A 129 7.51 0.79 -4.29
C MET A 129 6.33 1.76 -4.39
N THR A 130 6.51 2.89 -5.08
CA THR A 130 5.46 3.87 -5.36
C THR A 130 4.31 3.27 -6.18
N ASP A 131 4.61 2.51 -7.23
CA ASP A 131 3.57 1.87 -8.07
C ASP A 131 2.87 0.74 -7.33
N VAL A 132 3.61 0.00 -6.49
CA VAL A 132 3.06 -1.04 -5.63
C VAL A 132 2.04 -0.45 -4.64
N ILE A 133 2.39 0.68 -4.00
CA ILE A 133 1.48 1.40 -3.10
C ILE A 133 0.26 1.91 -3.85
N ARG A 134 0.44 2.51 -5.04
CA ARG A 134 -0.66 3.02 -5.87
C ARG A 134 -1.67 1.93 -6.22
N GLN A 135 -1.17 0.77 -6.64
CA GLN A 135 -2.00 -0.36 -7.03
C GLN A 135 -2.73 -1.00 -5.83
N ALA A 136 -2.06 -1.08 -4.68
CA ALA A 136 -2.68 -1.57 -3.44
C ALA A 136 -3.78 -0.64 -2.91
N ILE A 137 -3.66 0.68 -3.10
CA ILE A 137 -4.70 1.65 -2.73
C ILE A 137 -5.89 1.59 -3.68
N ALA A 138 -5.64 1.48 -4.99
CA ALA A 138 -6.69 1.49 -6.00
C ALA A 138 -7.63 0.28 -5.90
N ASP A 139 -7.08 -0.92 -5.68
CA ASP A 139 -7.87 -2.14 -5.42
C ASP A 139 -7.13 -3.10 -4.46
N PRO A 140 -7.38 -3.00 -3.15
CA PRO A 140 -6.71 -3.82 -2.14
C PRO A 140 -6.99 -5.33 -2.30
N THR A 141 -8.14 -5.69 -2.87
CA THR A 141 -8.59 -7.08 -2.97
C THR A 141 -7.93 -7.76 -4.15
N ALA A 142 -7.93 -7.10 -5.32
CA ALA A 142 -7.22 -7.58 -6.50
C ALA A 142 -5.71 -7.65 -6.25
N PHE A 143 -5.14 -6.63 -5.59
CA PHE A 143 -3.73 -6.63 -5.24
C PHE A 143 -3.35 -7.82 -4.34
N ARG A 144 -4.15 -8.12 -3.30
CA ARG A 144 -3.90 -9.26 -2.41
C ARG A 144 -3.98 -10.60 -3.16
N GLN A 145 -4.94 -10.76 -4.06
CA GLN A 145 -5.07 -11.97 -4.88
C GLN A 145 -3.87 -12.15 -5.81
N GLU A 146 -3.42 -11.08 -6.47
CA GLU A 146 -2.24 -11.13 -7.33
C GLU A 146 -0.97 -11.48 -6.54
N MET A 147 -0.80 -10.91 -5.35
CA MET A 147 0.34 -11.23 -4.48
C MET A 147 0.31 -12.69 -4.00
N MET A 148 -0.86 -13.25 -3.70
CA MET A 148 -0.99 -14.68 -3.37
C MET A 148 -0.67 -15.56 -4.58
N ARG A 149 -1.13 -15.19 -5.78
CA ARG A 149 -0.86 -15.93 -7.02
C ARG A 149 0.65 -15.94 -7.32
N ARG A 150 1.28 -14.77 -7.29
CA ARG A 150 2.74 -14.63 -7.50
C ARG A 150 3.53 -15.35 -6.40
N GLY A 151 3.08 -15.30 -5.15
CA GLY A 151 3.69 -16.06 -4.06
C GLY A 151 3.71 -17.56 -4.35
N ALA A 152 2.61 -18.10 -4.87
CA ALA A 152 2.54 -19.50 -5.29
C ALA A 152 3.46 -19.81 -6.49
N GLU A 153 3.55 -18.91 -7.47
CA GLU A 153 4.45 -19.06 -8.64
C GLU A 153 5.93 -19.06 -8.22
N ILE A 154 6.34 -18.15 -7.35
CA ILE A 154 7.73 -18.09 -6.84
C ILE A 154 8.05 -19.34 -6.05
N GLN A 155 7.10 -19.84 -5.23
CA GLN A 155 7.30 -21.08 -4.48
C GLN A 155 7.44 -22.29 -5.41
N GLN A 156 6.67 -22.35 -6.49
CA GLN A 156 6.81 -23.38 -7.53
C GLN A 156 8.15 -23.28 -8.28
N GLN A 157 8.58 -22.07 -8.63
CA GLN A 157 9.88 -21.84 -9.27
C GLN A 157 11.04 -22.20 -8.35
N ALA A 158 10.96 -21.87 -7.05
CA ALA A 158 11.96 -22.26 -6.06
C ALA A 158 12.05 -23.80 -5.92
N LEU A 159 10.90 -24.50 -5.87
CA LEU A 159 10.88 -25.96 -5.83
C LEU A 159 11.46 -26.59 -7.12
N GLY A 160 11.15 -26.01 -8.28
CA GLY A 160 11.70 -26.44 -9.56
C GLY A 160 13.21 -26.22 -9.67
N ALA A 161 13.73 -25.07 -9.19
CA ALA A 161 15.16 -24.77 -9.19
C ALA A 161 15.94 -25.69 -8.25
N VAL A 162 15.38 -26.04 -7.08
CA VAL A 162 16.01 -26.99 -6.14
C VAL A 162 16.04 -28.40 -6.73
N GLN A 163 14.98 -28.84 -7.42
CA GLN A 163 14.96 -30.14 -8.11
C GLN A 163 15.88 -30.20 -9.33
N ALA A 164 15.99 -29.11 -10.10
CA ALA A 164 16.94 -29.00 -11.21
C ALA A 164 18.40 -29.02 -10.72
N ALA A 165 18.70 -28.31 -9.63
CA ALA A 165 20.02 -28.35 -9.01
C ALA A 165 20.34 -29.76 -8.47
N GLN A 166 19.39 -30.44 -7.82
CA GLN A 166 19.60 -31.81 -7.31
C GLN A 166 19.84 -32.83 -8.43
N THR A 167 19.17 -32.69 -9.57
CA THR A 167 19.34 -33.60 -10.72
C THR A 167 20.65 -33.33 -11.47
N GLN A 168 21.12 -32.08 -11.54
CA GLN A 168 22.43 -31.74 -12.11
C GLN A 168 23.60 -32.25 -11.25
N HIS A 169 23.56 -32.06 -9.93
CA HIS A 169 24.59 -32.62 -9.03
C HIS A 169 24.56 -34.15 -8.99
N ALA A 170 23.42 -34.79 -9.28
CA ALA A 170 23.34 -36.24 -9.43
C ALA A 170 23.88 -36.73 -10.78
N ALA A 171 23.96 -35.87 -11.80
CA ALA A 171 24.46 -36.19 -13.12
C ALA A 171 25.99 -36.04 -13.23
N ASP A 172 26.61 -35.14 -12.46
CA ASP A 172 28.06 -34.92 -12.51
C ASP A 172 28.84 -36.13 -11.93
N PRO A 173 29.73 -36.77 -12.70
CA PRO A 173 30.55 -37.87 -12.21
C PRO A 173 31.55 -37.45 -11.11
N VAL A 174 32.03 -36.21 -11.09
CA VAL A 174 32.99 -35.72 -10.09
C VAL A 174 32.34 -35.56 -8.72
N ASP A 175 31.14 -34.96 -8.66
CA ASP A 175 30.37 -34.81 -7.41
C ASP A 175 29.95 -36.15 -6.81
N ARG A 176 29.73 -37.17 -7.64
CA ARG A 176 29.44 -38.53 -7.17
C ARG A 176 30.65 -39.18 -6.52
N LEU A 177 31.85 -38.95 -7.06
CA LEU A 177 33.10 -39.44 -6.49
C LEU A 177 33.42 -38.75 -5.15
N GLU A 178 33.16 -37.44 -5.03
CA GLU A 178 33.34 -36.72 -3.76
C GLU A 178 32.42 -37.25 -2.65
N ARG A 179 31.15 -37.52 -2.96
CA ARG A 179 30.22 -38.15 -2.00
C ARG A 179 30.63 -39.57 -1.60
N LEU A 180 31.12 -40.37 -2.55
CA LEU A 180 31.63 -41.70 -2.25
C LEU A 180 32.86 -41.64 -1.32
N ALA A 181 33.75 -40.67 -1.53
CA ALA A 181 34.91 -40.47 -0.67
C ALA A 181 34.48 -40.07 0.76
N ALA A 182 33.50 -39.18 0.88
CA ALA A 182 32.95 -38.78 2.18
C ALA A 182 32.25 -39.94 2.93
N LEU A 183 31.63 -40.90 2.22
CA LEU A 183 31.01 -42.08 2.83
C LEU A 183 32.06 -43.10 3.30
N LYS A 184 33.13 -43.27 2.54
CA LYS A 184 34.29 -44.09 2.91
C LYS A 184 34.98 -43.55 4.16
N ASP A 185 35.24 -42.24 4.21
CA ASP A 185 35.88 -41.58 5.37
C ASP A 185 35.02 -41.68 6.65
N ARG A 186 33.70 -41.78 6.50
CA ARG A 186 32.77 -42.04 7.62
C ARG A 186 32.69 -43.51 8.02
N GLY A 187 33.39 -44.40 7.33
CA GLY A 187 33.37 -45.85 7.57
C GLY A 187 32.06 -46.54 7.16
N LEU A 188 31.24 -45.88 6.32
CA LEU A 188 29.97 -46.43 5.84
C LEU A 188 30.13 -47.25 4.55
N LEU A 189 31.28 -47.13 3.89
CA LEU A 189 31.69 -47.96 2.75
C LEU A 189 33.05 -48.59 3.03
N THR A 190 33.20 -49.85 2.64
CA THR A 190 34.51 -50.50 2.61
C THR A 190 35.33 -50.06 1.39
N ASP A 191 36.65 -50.25 1.44
CA ASP A 191 37.55 -49.89 0.34
C ASP A 191 37.19 -50.61 -0.97
N GLU A 192 36.75 -51.87 -0.89
CA GLU A 192 36.33 -52.66 -2.05
C GLU A 192 35.03 -52.14 -2.68
N GLU A 193 34.05 -51.75 -1.86
CA GLU A 193 32.78 -51.17 -2.32
C GLU A 193 33.01 -49.80 -2.97
N PHE A 194 33.95 -49.02 -2.44
CA PHE A 194 34.32 -47.71 -2.98
C PHE A 194 34.94 -47.85 -4.37
N GLU A 195 35.90 -48.76 -4.55
CA GLU A 195 36.56 -48.97 -5.85
C GLU A 195 35.60 -49.54 -6.91
N GLN A 196 34.68 -50.42 -6.53
CA GLN A 196 33.63 -50.90 -7.45
C GLN A 196 32.71 -49.78 -7.93
N GLN A 197 32.25 -48.91 -7.03
CA GLN A 197 31.38 -47.77 -7.36
C GLN A 197 32.10 -46.73 -8.23
N LYS A 198 33.38 -46.46 -7.94
CA LYS A 198 34.23 -45.54 -8.71
C LYS A 198 34.42 -46.00 -10.15
N ARG A 199 34.73 -47.28 -10.40
CA ARG A 199 34.82 -47.84 -11.76
C ARG A 199 33.51 -47.72 -12.53
N LYS A 200 32.39 -47.98 -11.87
CA LYS A 200 31.05 -47.84 -12.45
C LYS A 200 30.70 -46.41 -12.87
N ILE A 201 31.20 -45.39 -12.15
CA ILE A 201 31.00 -43.98 -12.49
C ILE A 201 31.95 -43.51 -13.61
N LEU A 202 33.17 -44.05 -13.67
CA LEU A 202 34.16 -43.73 -14.69
C LEU A 202 33.99 -44.53 -16.00
N GLY A 203 33.17 -45.60 -15.99
CA GLY A 203 32.86 -46.41 -17.18
C GLY A 203 33.92 -47.45 -17.54
N GLU A 204 34.71 -47.89 -16.56
CA GLU A 204 35.81 -48.86 -16.70
C GLU A 204 35.45 -50.26 -16.15
#